data_AF-A0A0K0PKX4-F1
#
_entry.id   AF-A0A0K0PKX4-F1
#
_cell.length_a   1.000
_cell.length_b   1.000
_cell.length_c   1.000
_cell.angle_alpha   90.00
_cell.angle_beta   90.00
_cell.angle_gamma   90.00
#
_symmetry.space_group_name_H-M   'P 1'
#
loop_
_entity.id
_entity.type
_entity.pdbx_description
1 polymer ?
#
loop_
_entity_poly.entity_id
_entity_poly.type
_entity_poly.pdbx_seq_one_letter_code
_entity_poly.pdbx_strand_id
1 'polypeptide(L)'
;QVDDEELLELVELEIQETLTTYEYPGDEIPIITGSALLALESLTQENIQNSNKWVQKIYDLMDSVDQYIPLPKRDTDKPFLMAIENVVSITGRGTVATGRVERGMIEVGQTVELVGLKTTKETIITGLEMFQKTLEKSVAGDNVGILLR
;
A
#
# COMPACT_ATOMS: atom_id res chain seq x y z
N GLN A 1 27.13 -5.14 -9.15
CA GLN A 1 27.05 -5.15 -7.67
C GLN A 1 28.10 -4.17 -7.19
N VAL A 2 27.75 -3.24 -6.32
CA VAL A 2 28.76 -2.36 -5.71
C VAL A 2 29.32 -3.13 -4.53
N ASP A 3 30.57 -3.57 -4.66
CA ASP A 3 31.28 -4.32 -3.61
C ASP A 3 32.22 -3.40 -2.78
N ASP A 4 32.15 -2.10 -3.02
CA ASP A 4 32.93 -1.07 -2.33
C ASP A 4 32.17 -0.56 -1.10
N GLU A 5 32.71 -0.85 0.08
CA GLU A 5 32.13 -0.48 1.38
C GLU A 5 32.07 1.05 1.54
N GLU A 6 33.09 1.78 1.06
CA GLU A 6 33.12 3.25 1.13
C GLU A 6 32.01 3.87 0.27
N LEU A 7 31.70 3.25 -0.88
CA LEU A 7 30.62 3.73 -1.75
C LEU A 7 29.23 3.45 -1.14
N LEU A 8 29.06 2.34 -0.43
CA LEU A 8 27.80 2.03 0.25
C LEU A 8 27.54 2.97 1.42
N GLU A 9 28.56 3.26 2.23
CA GLU A 9 28.47 4.23 3.33
C GLU A 9 28.16 5.63 2.80
N LEU A 10 28.80 6.04 1.69
CA LEU A 10 28.51 7.34 1.07
C LEU A 10 27.05 7.45 0.60
N VAL A 11 26.52 6.41 -0.05
CA VAL A 11 25.12 6.39 -0.51
C VAL A 11 24.16 6.42 0.67
N GLU A 12 24.46 5.71 1.75
CA GLU A 12 23.65 5.73 2.96
C GLU A 12 23.56 7.15 3.55
N LEU A 13 24.71 7.83 3.66
CA LEU A 13 24.79 9.22 4.13
C LEU A 13 23.99 10.17 3.23
N GLU A 14 24.12 10.07 1.91
CA GLU A 14 23.36 10.91 0.97
C GLU A 14 21.83 10.71 1.10
N ILE A 15 21.38 9.47 1.35
CA ILE A 15 19.97 9.15 1.59
C ILE A 15 19.50 9.79 2.90
N GLN A 16 20.27 9.66 3.98
CA GLN A 16 19.94 10.22 5.29
C GLN A 16 19.86 11.76 5.25
N GLU A 17 20.82 12.42 4.59
CA GLU A 17 20.81 13.87 4.38
C GLU A 17 19.59 14.31 3.55
N THR A 18 19.24 13.55 2.51
CA THR A 18 18.06 13.82 1.69
C THR A 18 16.78 13.69 2.51
N LEU A 19 16.62 12.62 3.30
CA LEU A 19 15.47 12.42 4.18
C LEU A 19 15.34 13.56 5.21
N THR A 20 16.46 13.93 5.83
CA THR A 20 16.53 15.04 6.80
C THR A 20 16.14 16.37 6.15
N THR A 21 16.57 16.60 4.91
CA THR A 21 16.20 17.80 4.12
C THR A 21 14.70 17.91 3.92
N TYR A 22 13.99 16.78 3.81
CA TYR A 22 12.53 16.72 3.67
C TYR A 22 11.79 16.52 5.01
N GLU A 23 12.43 16.86 6.13
CA GLU A 23 11.86 16.79 7.49
C GLU A 23 11.49 15.37 7.97
N TYR A 24 12.07 14.33 7.35
CA TYR A 24 12.03 12.97 7.89
C TYR A 24 13.19 12.74 8.87
N PRO A 25 13.05 11.80 9.83
CA PRO A 25 14.14 11.47 10.77
C PRO A 25 15.19 10.60 10.06
N GLY A 26 16.01 11.21 9.21
CA GLY A 26 16.98 10.52 8.34
C GLY A 26 17.89 9.55 9.10
N ASP A 27 18.40 9.98 10.25
CA ASP A 27 19.28 9.17 11.12
C ASP A 27 18.58 7.99 11.82
N GLU A 28 17.24 7.98 11.88
CA GLU A 28 16.46 6.94 12.56
C GLU A 28 15.81 5.93 11.59
N ILE A 29 15.69 6.29 10.30
CA ILE A 29 15.04 5.43 9.31
C ILE A 29 15.94 4.21 9.00
N PRO A 30 15.47 2.96 9.18
CA PRO A 30 16.27 1.79 8.88
C PRO A 30 16.65 1.69 7.40
N ILE A 31 17.93 1.53 7.11
CA ILE A 31 18.46 1.32 5.75
C ILE A 31 18.98 -0.12 5.63
N ILE A 32 18.37 -0.92 4.75
CA ILE A 32 18.73 -2.32 4.55
C ILE A 32 19.42 -2.49 3.20
N THR A 33 20.71 -2.82 3.23
CA THR A 33 21.51 -3.12 2.04
C THR A 33 21.30 -4.56 1.58
N GLY A 34 20.92 -4.75 0.32
CA GLY A 34 20.61 -6.06 -0.25
C GLY A 34 20.45 -6.07 -1.76
N SER A 35 20.12 -7.24 -2.33
CA SER A 35 19.87 -7.41 -3.76
C SER A 35 18.53 -8.12 -3.98
N ALA A 36 17.53 -7.36 -4.42
CA ALA A 36 16.19 -7.89 -4.72
C ALA A 36 16.23 -8.93 -5.86
N LEU A 37 17.09 -8.73 -6.86
CA LEU A 37 17.26 -9.67 -7.98
C LEU A 37 17.80 -11.01 -7.49
N LEU A 38 18.90 -11.02 -6.73
CA LEU A 38 19.52 -12.26 -6.24
C LEU A 38 18.63 -12.98 -5.22
N ALA A 39 17.87 -12.23 -4.41
CA ALA A 39 16.86 -12.80 -3.53
C ALA A 39 15.76 -13.53 -4.34
N LEU A 40 15.22 -12.89 -5.38
CA LEU A 40 14.20 -13.48 -6.24
C LEU A 40 14.71 -14.71 -6.98
N GLU A 41 15.89 -14.62 -7.60
CA GLU A 41 16.52 -15.74 -8.32
C GLU A 41 16.70 -16.95 -7.41
N SER A 42 17.13 -16.72 -6.15
CA SER A 42 17.31 -17.78 -5.16
C SER A 42 16.00 -18.48 -4.77
N LEU A 43 14.88 -17.76 -4.77
CA LEU A 43 13.55 -18.32 -4.48
C LEU A 43 12.95 -19.07 -5.67
N THR A 44 13.33 -18.71 -6.89
CA THR A 44 12.84 -19.37 -8.12
C THR A 44 13.60 -20.63 -8.50
N GLN A 45 14.74 -20.92 -7.87
CA GLN A 45 15.48 -22.17 -8.06
C GLN A 45 14.81 -23.31 -7.29
N GLU A 46 14.80 -24.52 -7.87
CA GLU A 46 14.07 -25.71 -7.36
C GLU A 46 14.46 -26.13 -5.92
N ASN A 47 15.60 -25.65 -5.41
CA ASN A 47 16.02 -25.80 -4.02
C ASN A 47 15.89 -24.46 -3.29
N ILE A 48 14.71 -24.17 -2.76
CA ILE A 48 14.46 -22.99 -1.91
C ILE A 48 15.40 -23.08 -0.70
N GLN A 49 16.53 -22.38 -0.77
CA GLN A 49 17.38 -22.15 0.38
C GLN A 49 16.85 -20.92 1.10
N ASN A 50 15.92 -21.12 2.04
CA ASN A 50 15.53 -20.07 2.99
C ASN A 50 16.73 -19.49 3.77
N SER A 51 17.89 -20.14 3.72
CA SER A 51 19.17 -19.67 4.29
C SER A 51 20.01 -18.80 3.35
N ASN A 52 19.51 -18.40 2.17
CA ASN A 52 20.25 -17.51 1.27
C ASN A 52 20.37 -16.11 1.89
N LYS A 53 21.60 -15.55 1.91
CA LYS A 53 21.87 -14.23 2.52
C LYS A 53 21.02 -13.10 1.95
N TRP A 54 20.66 -13.15 0.67
CA TRP A 54 19.84 -12.12 0.01
C TRP A 54 18.36 -12.25 0.37
N VAL A 55 17.87 -13.49 0.54
CA VAL A 55 16.53 -13.75 1.06
C VAL A 55 16.43 -13.25 2.50
N GLN A 56 17.47 -13.46 3.31
CA GLN A 56 17.52 -12.93 4.68
C GLN A 56 17.39 -11.40 4.71
N LYS A 57 18.03 -10.68 3.78
CA LYS A 57 17.87 -9.21 3.67
C LYS A 57 16.43 -8.76 3.41
N ILE A 58 15.63 -9.57 2.71
CA ILE A 58 14.20 -9.30 2.53
C ILE A 58 13.43 -9.52 3.84
N TYR A 59 13.78 -10.56 4.61
CA TYR A 59 13.21 -10.74 5.95
C TYR A 59 13.59 -9.60 6.89
N ASP A 60 14.85 -9.18 6.92
CA ASP A 60 15.32 -8.05 7.73
C ASP A 60 14.57 -6.74 7.36
N LEU A 61 14.28 -6.55 6.06
CA LEU A 61 13.45 -5.43 5.58
C LEU A 61 12.01 -5.53 6.10
N MET A 62 11.38 -6.70 6.00
CA MET A 62 10.01 -6.89 6.48
C MET A 62 9.90 -6.75 8.00
N ASP A 63 10.88 -7.26 8.75
CA ASP A 63 10.96 -7.08 10.20
C ASP A 63 11.09 -5.60 10.57
N SER A 64 11.90 -4.84 9.80
CA SER A 64 12.04 -3.40 9.98
C SER A 64 10.72 -2.66 9.68
N VAL A 65 9.99 -3.06 8.64
CA VAL A 65 8.66 -2.51 8.32
C VAL A 65 7.69 -2.75 9.48
N ASP A 66 7.62 -3.98 9.99
CA ASP A 66 6.70 -4.36 11.08
C ASP A 66 7.02 -3.63 12.40
N GLN A 67 8.29 -3.33 12.67
CA GLN A 67 8.72 -2.67 13.91
C GLN A 67 8.72 -1.15 13.83
N TYR A 68 9.13 -0.59 12.68
CA TYR A 68 9.33 0.86 12.53
C TYR A 68 8.06 1.60 12.10
N ILE A 69 7.20 0.97 11.28
CA ILE A 69 5.97 1.62 10.79
C ILE A 69 4.83 1.34 11.77
N PRO A 70 4.37 2.33 12.56
CA PRO A 70 3.29 2.11 13.51
C PRO A 70 1.98 1.84 12.78
N LEU A 71 1.15 0.96 13.34
CA LEU A 71 -0.20 0.76 12.84
C LEU A 71 -1.01 2.07 12.95
N PRO A 72 -1.46 2.65 11.83
CA PRO A 72 -2.18 3.91 11.86
C PRO A 72 -3.55 3.73 12.52
N LYS A 73 -3.95 4.72 13.32
CA LYS A 73 -5.30 4.76 13.86
C LYS A 73 -6.31 4.94 12.73
N ARG A 74 -7.27 4.02 12.63
CA ARG A 74 -8.34 4.07 11.63
C ARG A 74 -9.51 4.89 12.15
N ASP A 75 -9.87 5.95 11.43
CA ASP A 75 -10.98 6.84 11.78
C ASP A 75 -12.33 6.30 11.25
N THR A 76 -12.81 5.19 11.81
CA THR A 76 -14.01 4.49 11.31
C THR A 76 -15.34 5.14 11.66
N ASP A 77 -15.35 6.02 12.67
CA ASP A 77 -16.59 6.66 13.16
C ASP A 77 -16.94 7.95 12.41
N LYS A 78 -16.06 8.39 11.49
CA LYS A 78 -16.31 9.58 10.67
C LYS A 78 -17.23 9.27 9.49
N PRO A 79 -17.84 10.29 8.85
CA PRO A 79 -18.53 10.08 7.58
C PRO A 79 -17.60 9.48 6.52
N PHE A 80 -18.11 8.52 5.76
CA PHE A 80 -17.36 7.83 4.71
C PHE A 80 -16.75 8.82 3.71
N LEU A 81 -15.47 8.63 3.41
CA LEU A 81 -14.78 9.31 2.33
C LEU A 81 -13.73 8.37 1.75
N MET A 82 -13.75 8.23 0.42
CA MET A 82 -12.75 7.49 -0.34
C MET A 82 -12.33 8.36 -1.53
N ALA A 83 -11.02 8.56 -1.68
CA ALA A 83 -10.50 9.18 -2.89
C ALA A 83 -10.51 8.16 -4.02
N ILE A 84 -11.00 8.55 -5.20
CA ILE A 84 -10.99 7.67 -6.38
C ILE A 84 -9.60 7.74 -7.02
N GLU A 85 -8.87 6.62 -6.99
CA GLU A 85 -7.56 6.46 -7.62
C GLU A 85 -7.70 6.05 -9.09
N ASN A 86 -8.65 5.16 -9.39
CA ASN A 86 -8.90 4.70 -10.75
C ASN A 86 -10.37 4.26 -10.92
N VAL A 87 -10.82 4.17 -12.18
CA VAL A 87 -12.15 3.70 -12.55
C VAL A 87 -12.04 2.64 -13.64
N VAL A 88 -12.68 1.50 -13.41
CA VAL A 88 -12.69 0.38 -14.34
C VAL A 88 -14.14 0.00 -14.65
N SER A 89 -14.43 -0.21 -15.93
CA SER A 89 -15.73 -0.74 -16.36
C SER A 89 -15.61 -2.24 -16.58
N ILE A 90 -16.34 -3.02 -15.79
CA ILE A 90 -16.36 -4.49 -15.89
C ILE A 90 -17.62 -4.89 -16.66
N THR A 91 -17.43 -5.50 -17.83
CA THR A 91 -18.52 -6.00 -18.68
C THR A 91 -19.47 -6.89 -17.89
N GLY A 92 -20.76 -6.55 -17.88
CA GLY A 92 -21.80 -7.31 -17.18
C GLY A 92 -21.91 -7.06 -15.68
N ARG A 93 -20.99 -6.30 -15.05
CA ARG A 93 -21.07 -5.94 -13.63
C ARG A 93 -21.34 -4.45 -13.40
N GLY A 94 -20.68 -3.56 -14.14
CA GLY A 94 -20.86 -2.11 -14.03
C GLY A 94 -19.53 -1.37 -13.85
N THR A 95 -19.60 -0.18 -13.26
CA THR A 95 -18.44 0.70 -13.04
C THR A 95 -17.90 0.52 -11.63
N VAL A 96 -16.62 0.18 -11.54
CA VAL A 96 -15.89 0.02 -10.27
C VAL A 96 -14.95 1.21 -10.08
N ALA A 97 -15.13 1.96 -9.00
CA ALA A 97 -14.17 2.95 -8.55
C ALA A 97 -13.24 2.32 -7.51
N THR A 98 -11.92 2.43 -7.70
CA THR A 98 -10.94 1.90 -6.76
C THR A 98 -10.26 3.01 -5.99
N GLY A 99 -9.94 2.75 -4.73
CA GLY A 99 -9.05 3.59 -3.95
C GLY A 99 -8.96 3.15 -2.49
N ARG A 100 -8.17 3.91 -1.72
CA ARG A 100 -8.12 3.75 -0.27
C ARG A 100 -9.24 4.53 0.42
N VAL A 101 -9.97 3.86 1.32
CA VAL A 101 -10.93 4.54 2.20
C VAL A 101 -10.15 5.43 3.18
N GLU A 102 -10.31 6.73 3.07
CA GLU A 102 -9.58 7.71 3.90
C GLU A 102 -10.16 7.78 5.31
N ARG A 103 -11.49 7.67 5.44
CA ARG A 103 -12.18 7.67 6.74
C ARG A 103 -13.58 7.07 6.65
N GLY A 104 -14.12 6.75 7.82
CA GLY A 104 -15.44 6.20 7.99
C GLY A 104 -15.53 4.73 7.60
N MET A 105 -16.75 4.31 7.30
CA MET A 105 -17.07 2.97 6.87
C MET A 105 -18.25 2.99 5.92
N ILE A 106 -18.34 1.96 5.08
CA ILE A 106 -19.41 1.82 4.10
C ILE A 106 -19.79 0.36 3.92
N GLU A 107 -21.07 0.11 3.68
CA GLU A 107 -21.65 -1.22 3.50
C GLU A 107 -22.37 -1.31 2.16
N VAL A 108 -22.48 -2.53 1.62
CA VAL A 108 -23.23 -2.76 0.38
C VAL A 108 -24.69 -2.34 0.56
N GLY A 109 -25.25 -1.65 -0.42
CA GLY A 109 -26.60 -1.10 -0.40
C GLY A 109 -26.70 0.32 0.14
N GLN A 110 -25.63 0.88 0.69
CA GLN A 110 -25.62 2.28 1.12
C GLN A 110 -25.48 3.23 -0.07
N THR A 111 -26.09 4.40 0.09
CA THR A 111 -26.00 5.52 -0.84
C THR A 111 -24.74 6.34 -0.59
N VAL A 112 -24.09 6.79 -1.66
CA VAL A 112 -22.96 7.72 -1.60
C VAL A 112 -23.12 8.86 -2.61
N GLU A 113 -22.39 9.94 -2.36
CA GLU A 113 -22.29 11.08 -3.28
C GLU A 113 -20.93 11.08 -4.00
N LEU A 114 -20.97 11.20 -5.31
CA LEU A 114 -19.79 11.44 -6.14
C LEU A 114 -19.53 12.94 -6.20
N VAL A 115 -18.52 13.39 -5.46
CA VAL A 115 -18.19 14.81 -5.28
C VAL A 115 -16.94 15.19 -6.05
N GLY A 116 -16.97 16.35 -6.73
CA GLY A 116 -15.82 16.94 -7.41
C GLY A 116 -15.86 16.84 -8.93
N LEU A 117 -15.12 17.73 -9.60
CA LEU A 117 -15.02 17.93 -11.05
C LEU A 117 -16.32 18.30 -11.79
N LYS A 118 -17.45 17.69 -11.43
CA LYS A 118 -18.78 17.89 -12.01
C LYS A 118 -19.80 18.14 -10.89
N THR A 119 -21.05 18.38 -11.27
CA THR A 119 -22.18 18.40 -10.32
C THR A 119 -22.23 17.10 -9.53
N THR A 120 -22.35 17.23 -8.22
CA THR A 120 -22.50 16.09 -7.30
C THR A 120 -23.66 15.20 -7.73
N LYS A 121 -23.43 13.89 -7.71
CA LYS A 121 -24.45 12.88 -8.02
C LYS A 121 -24.53 11.83 -6.94
N GLU A 122 -25.75 11.47 -6.62
CA GLU A 122 -26.05 10.34 -5.74
C GLU A 122 -26.00 9.02 -6.53
N THR A 123 -25.48 7.97 -5.92
CA THR A 123 -25.40 6.60 -6.47
C THR A 123 -25.46 5.59 -5.33
N ILE A 124 -25.75 4.33 -5.66
CA ILE A 124 -25.83 3.24 -4.67
C ILE A 124 -24.66 2.29 -4.86
N ILE A 125 -24.08 1.86 -3.75
CA ILE A 125 -23.06 0.82 -3.73
C ILE A 125 -23.71 -0.53 -3.86
N THR A 126 -23.33 -1.26 -4.90
CA THR A 126 -23.89 -2.59 -5.21
C THR A 126 -22.90 -3.73 -4.97
N GLY A 127 -21.65 -3.41 -4.65
CA GLY A 127 -20.63 -4.38 -4.30
C GLY A 127 -19.35 -3.73 -3.80
N LEU A 128 -18.64 -4.45 -2.93
CA LEU A 128 -17.33 -4.10 -2.40
C LEU A 128 -16.39 -5.29 -2.62
N GLU A 129 -15.18 -5.03 -3.11
CA GLU A 129 -14.18 -6.07 -3.38
C GLU A 129 -12.78 -5.60 -2.99
N MET A 130 -12.00 -6.47 -2.33
CA MET A 130 -10.58 -6.26 -2.04
C MET A 130 -9.81 -7.53 -2.42
N PHE A 131 -8.85 -7.42 -3.35
CA PHE A 131 -8.00 -8.53 -3.80
C PHE A 131 -8.79 -9.83 -4.13
N GLN A 132 -9.78 -9.74 -5.03
CA GLN A 132 -10.64 -10.87 -5.45
C GLN A 132 -11.52 -11.46 -4.33
N LYS A 133 -11.69 -10.75 -3.21
CA LYS A 133 -12.59 -11.14 -2.12
C LYS A 133 -13.73 -10.13 -2.01
N THR A 134 -14.96 -10.64 -2.01
CA THR A 134 -16.15 -9.85 -1.75
C THR A 134 -16.21 -9.45 -0.28
N LEU A 135 -16.59 -8.20 -0.02
CA LEU A 135 -16.77 -7.67 1.32
C LEU A 135 -18.23 -7.23 1.51
N GLU A 136 -18.73 -7.38 2.73
CA GLU A 136 -20.02 -6.78 3.14
C GLU A 136 -19.83 -5.31 3.55
N LYS A 137 -18.65 -5.01 4.09
CA LYS A 137 -18.28 -3.72 4.65
C LYS A 137 -16.83 -3.38 4.32
N SER A 138 -16.54 -2.10 4.12
CA SER A 138 -15.19 -1.55 4.05
C SER A 138 -15.02 -0.41 5.04
N VAL A 139 -13.82 -0.27 5.60
CA VAL A 139 -13.49 0.70 6.64
C VAL A 139 -12.26 1.52 6.26
N ALA A 140 -12.03 2.64 6.95
CA ALA A 140 -10.83 3.45 6.81
C ALA A 140 -9.55 2.59 6.78
N GLY A 141 -8.68 2.85 5.79
CA GLY A 141 -7.43 2.13 5.53
C GLY A 141 -7.54 0.98 4.52
N ASP A 142 -8.74 0.56 4.14
CA ASP A 142 -8.94 -0.50 3.15
C ASP A 142 -8.70 0.01 1.72
N ASN A 143 -7.92 -0.74 0.94
CA ASN A 143 -7.82 -0.55 -0.51
C ASN A 143 -8.91 -1.37 -1.20
N VAL A 144 -9.97 -0.71 -1.68
CA VAL A 144 -11.22 -1.37 -2.09
C VAL A 144 -11.64 -0.93 -3.49
N GLY A 145 -12.27 -1.85 -4.22
CA GLY A 145 -13.07 -1.56 -5.40
C GLY A 145 -14.55 -1.47 -5.03
N ILE A 146 -15.18 -0.33 -5.33
CA ILE A 146 -16.60 -0.06 -5.07
C ILE A 146 -17.37 -0.09 -6.39
N LEU A 147 -18.31 -1.03 -6.50
CA LEU A 147 -19.22 -1.11 -7.65
C LEU A 147 -20.38 -0.14 -7.48
N LEU A 148 -20.49 0.81 -8.40
CA LEU A 148 -21.45 1.91 -8.38
C LEU A 148 -22.56 1.68 -9.41
N ARG A 149 -23.80 2.03 -9.04
CA ARG A 149 -24.99 1.96 -9.91
C ARG A 149 -25.81 3.24 -9.89
#